data_AF-A0A443R573-F1
#
_entry.id   AF-A0A443R573-F1
#
_cell.length_a   1.000
_cell.length_b   1.000
_cell.length_c   1.000
_cell.angle_alpha   90.00
_cell.angle_beta   90.00
_cell.angle_gamma   90.00
#
_symmetry.space_group_name_H-M   'P 1'
#
loop_
_entity.id
_entity.type
_entity.pdbx_description
1 polymer ?
#
loop_
_entity_poly.entity_id
_entity_poly.type
_entity_poly.pdbx_seq_one_letter_code
_entity_poly.pdbx_strand_id
1 'polypeptide(L)'
;MEGPLRELLRANGTPLKTKTARSFLKTVEEMAPWFLDEGLLNIPQWEHLGESLRKIEIESKKPLPPGTLAIWSLIRSCLQNCKPSFKPPLKEGEAVLEEIKEERSCAASARTGSANESEEEELSGEELES
;
A
#
# COMPACT_ATOMS: atom_id res chain seq x y z
N MET A 1 -5.37 7.42 1.20
CA MET A 1 -4.52 7.36 2.41
C MET A 1 -4.14 8.72 3.00
N GLU A 2 -3.90 9.78 2.20
CA GLU A 2 -3.49 11.09 2.74
C GLU A 2 -4.50 11.70 3.73
N GLY A 3 -5.79 11.75 3.35
CA GLY A 3 -6.87 12.30 4.17
C GLY A 3 -6.98 11.63 5.54
N PRO A 4 -7.20 10.31 5.59
CA PRO A 4 -7.29 9.55 6.84
C PRO A 4 -6.12 9.77 7.80
N LEU A 5 -4.88 9.74 7.29
CA LEU A 5 -3.68 9.96 8.12
C LEU A 5 -3.64 11.36 8.74
N ARG A 6 -4.05 12.39 7.99
CA ARG A 6 -4.07 13.75 8.48
C ARG A 6 -5.15 13.96 9.53
N GLU A 7 -6.31 13.33 9.35
CA GLU A 7 -7.39 13.38 10.33
C GLU A 7 -7.03 12.66 11.61
N LEU A 8 -6.41 11.48 11.51
CA LEU A 8 -5.90 10.73 12.66
C LEU A 8 -4.93 11.58 13.50
N LEU A 9 -3.95 12.19 12.84
CA LEU A 9 -2.95 13.00 13.53
C LEU A 9 -3.51 14.34 14.04
N ARG A 10 -4.50 14.91 13.36
CA ARG A 10 -5.27 16.05 13.89
C ARG A 10 -6.03 15.67 15.17
N ALA A 11 -6.70 14.53 15.20
CA ALA A 11 -7.38 14.01 16.39
C ALA A 11 -6.38 13.71 17.52
N ASN A 12 -5.13 13.38 17.20
CA ASN A 12 -4.04 13.19 18.15
C ASN A 12 -3.37 14.52 18.58
N GLY A 13 -3.91 15.68 18.19
CA GLY A 13 -3.38 16.99 18.55
C GLY A 13 -2.13 17.44 17.78
N THR A 14 -1.73 16.69 16.74
CA THR A 14 -0.54 16.96 15.92
C THR A 14 -0.93 17.07 14.44
N PRO A 15 -1.57 18.15 13.98
CA PRO A 15 -2.06 18.25 12.61
C PRO A 15 -0.93 18.17 11.59
N LEU A 16 -1.10 17.27 10.61
CA LEU A 16 -0.11 17.04 9.56
C LEU A 16 -0.42 17.84 8.29
N LYS A 17 0.58 18.54 7.74
CA LYS A 17 0.47 19.26 6.46
C LYS A 17 0.31 18.27 5.30
N THR A 18 -0.54 18.59 4.32
CA THR A 18 -0.77 17.75 3.12
C THR A 18 0.53 17.36 2.41
N LYS A 19 1.44 18.32 2.18
CA LYS A 19 2.74 18.03 1.56
C LYS A 19 3.56 17.00 2.32
N THR A 20 3.52 17.03 3.65
CA THR A 20 4.26 16.12 4.51
C THR A 20 3.62 14.73 4.52
N ALA A 21 2.29 14.66 4.58
CA ALA A 21 1.55 13.40 4.45
C ALA A 21 1.84 12.69 3.12
N ARG A 22 1.82 13.43 2.01
CA ARG A 22 2.15 12.90 0.68
C ARG A 22 3.59 12.43 0.58
N SER A 23 4.53 13.22 1.10
CA SER A 23 5.95 12.84 1.13
C SER A 23 6.19 11.55 1.94
N PHE A 24 5.49 11.40 3.07
CA PHE A 24 5.56 10.18 3.86
C PHE A 24 5.02 8.97 3.09
N LEU A 25 3.83 9.09 2.49
CA LEU A 25 3.22 8.02 1.70
C LEU A 25 4.09 7.61 0.49
N LYS A 26 4.71 8.57 -0.20
CA LYS A 26 5.66 8.29 -1.27
C LYS A 26 6.88 7.51 -0.78
N THR A 27 7.37 7.84 0.42
CA THR A 27 8.49 7.11 1.03
C THR A 27 8.09 5.68 1.36
N VAL A 28 6.88 5.46 1.87
CA VAL A 28 6.34 4.12 2.12
C VAL A 28 6.20 3.34 0.81
N GLU A 29 5.69 3.97 -0.25
CA GLU A 29 5.59 3.35 -1.57
C GLU A 29 6.94 2.94 -2.16
N GLU A 30 7.96 3.79 -2.03
CA GLU A 30 9.30 3.53 -2.58
C GLU A 30 10.08 2.49 -1.76
N MET A 31 9.97 2.54 -0.42
CA MET A 31 10.81 1.73 0.47
C MET A 31 10.09 0.45 0.94
N ALA A 32 8.79 0.50 1.17
CA ALA A 32 8.02 -0.64 1.67
C ALA A 32 6.80 -0.89 0.76
N PRO A 33 7.00 -1.19 -0.53
CA PRO A 33 5.89 -1.43 -1.47
C PRO A 33 4.98 -2.57 -0.99
N TRP A 34 5.56 -3.59 -0.33
CA TRP A 34 4.83 -4.70 0.27
C TRP A 34 3.68 -4.25 1.20
N PHE A 35 3.83 -3.10 1.87
CA PHE A 35 2.80 -2.59 2.77
C PHE A 35 1.56 -2.10 2.00
N LEU A 36 1.75 -1.58 0.78
CA LEU A 36 0.65 -1.16 -0.08
C LEU A 36 0.01 -2.32 -0.83
N ASP A 37 0.68 -3.47 -0.88
CA ASP A 37 0.20 -4.67 -1.57
C ASP A 37 -0.52 -5.63 -0.59
N GLU A 38 -0.02 -5.76 0.64
CA GLU A 38 -0.51 -6.75 1.63
C GLU A 38 -0.67 -6.18 3.06
N GLY A 39 -0.30 -4.93 3.29
CA GLY A 39 -0.33 -4.32 4.62
C GLY A 39 -1.74 -4.13 5.18
N LEU A 40 -1.83 -4.00 6.50
CA LEU A 40 -3.04 -3.54 7.20
C LEU A 40 -2.65 -2.44 8.19
N LEU A 41 -3.61 -1.56 8.52
CA LEU A 41 -3.45 -0.53 9.55
C LEU A 41 -3.66 -1.09 10.96
N ASN A 42 -2.83 -2.05 11.35
CA ASN A 42 -2.81 -2.62 12.70
C ASN A 42 -1.39 -2.53 13.30
N ILE A 43 -1.27 -2.76 14.61
CA ILE A 43 0.03 -2.67 15.30
C ILE A 43 1.09 -3.61 14.71
N PRO A 44 0.83 -4.92 14.52
CA PRO A 44 1.85 -5.84 14.01
C PRO A 44 2.45 -5.41 12.66
N GLN A 45 1.61 -5.08 11.67
CA GLN A 45 2.10 -4.69 10.35
C GLN A 45 2.67 -3.28 10.35
N TRP A 46 2.16 -2.38 11.20
CA TRP A 46 2.77 -1.07 11.37
C TRP A 46 4.16 -1.14 12.01
N GLU A 47 4.40 -2.08 12.93
CA GLU A 47 5.73 -2.32 13.49
C GLU A 47 6.69 -2.89 12.43
N HIS A 48 6.22 -3.85 11.63
CA HIS A 48 6.99 -4.39 10.51
C HIS A 48 7.36 -3.32 9.47
N LEU A 49 6.46 -2.37 9.21
CA LEU A 49 6.74 -1.20 8.37
C LEU A 49 7.89 -0.34 8.95
N GLY A 50 7.87 -0.11 10.26
CA GLY A 50 8.92 0.65 10.95
C GLY A 50 10.29 -0.01 10.87
N GLU A 51 10.33 -1.33 11.02
CA GLU A 51 11.56 -2.13 10.85
C GLU A 51 12.07 -2.09 9.41
N SER A 52 11.17 -2.26 8.44
CA SER A 52 11.49 -2.19 7.01
C SER A 52 12.12 -0.84 6.65
N LEU A 53 11.52 0.26 7.12
CA LEU A 53 12.04 1.62 6.87
C LEU A 53 13.46 1.80 7.44
N ARG A 54 13.72 1.35 8.67
CA ARG A 54 15.05 1.45 9.29
C ARG A 54 16.08 0.55 8.59
N LYS A 55 15.68 -0.68 8.25
CA LYS A 55 16.54 -1.64 7.56
C LYS A 55 17.01 -1.05 6.23
N ILE A 56 16.09 -0.49 5.46
CA ILE A 56 16.38 0.10 4.15
C ILE A 56 17.23 1.36 4.27
N GLU A 57 17.01 2.20 5.29
CA GLU A 57 17.88 3.35 5.57
C GLU A 57 19.34 2.92 5.78
N ILE A 58 19.56 1.84 6.54
CA ILE A 58 20.88 1.27 6.82
C ILE A 58 21.49 0.64 5.56
N GLU A 59 20.74 -0.22 4.87
CA GLU A 59 21.22 -0.98 3.71
C GLU A 59 21.50 -0.08 2.51
N SER A 60 20.61 0.88 2.24
CA SER A 60 20.71 1.78 1.08
C SER A 60 21.73 2.90 1.29
N LYS A 61 22.23 3.09 2.52
CA LYS A 61 23.02 4.26 2.96
C LYS A 61 22.38 5.59 2.55
N LYS A 62 21.05 5.60 2.37
CA LYS A 62 20.25 6.74 1.94
C LYS A 62 19.37 7.14 3.11
N PRO A 63 19.53 8.36 3.66
CA PRO A 63 18.72 8.78 4.78
C PRO A 63 17.25 8.88 4.36
N LEU A 64 16.36 8.51 5.28
CA LEU A 64 14.93 8.73 5.07
C LEU A 64 14.63 10.24 5.04
N PRO A 65 13.58 10.67 4.31
CA PRO A 65 13.14 12.04 4.39
C PRO A 65 12.88 12.47 5.85
N PRO A 66 13.28 13.69 6.23
CA PRO A 66 13.14 14.16 7.61
C PRO A 66 11.70 14.01 8.12
N GLY A 67 11.56 13.44 9.33
CA GLY A 67 10.27 13.25 9.97
C GLY A 67 9.52 11.97 9.58
N THR A 68 10.05 11.14 8.66
CA THR A 68 9.43 9.86 8.29
C THR A 68 9.19 8.96 9.52
N LEU A 69 10.25 8.72 10.31
CA LEU A 69 10.15 7.90 11.53
C LEU A 69 9.29 8.58 12.63
N ALA A 70 9.24 9.92 12.65
CA ALA A 70 8.41 10.64 13.60
C ALA A 70 6.91 10.45 13.29
N ILE A 71 6.52 10.54 12.01
CA ILE A 71 5.14 10.30 11.55
C ILE A 71 4.75 8.84 11.80
N TRP A 72 5.65 7.90 11.50
CA TRP A 72 5.46 6.49 11.83
C TRP A 72 5.18 6.27 13.32
N SER A 73 5.97 6.89 14.20
CA SER A 73 5.82 6.78 15.65
C SER A 73 4.52 7.39 16.17
N LEU A 74 4.08 8.51 15.60
CA LEU A 74 2.81 9.15 15.94
C LEU A 74 1.63 8.25 15.57
N ILE A 75 1.63 7.69 14.36
CA ILE A 75 0.56 6.78 13.92
C ILE A 75 0.57 5.50 14.77
N ARG A 76 1.75 4.96 15.11
CA ARG A 76 1.87 3.82 16.04
C ARG A 76 1.22 4.14 17.38
N SER A 77 1.49 5.33 17.92
CA SER A 77 0.89 5.79 19.17
C SER A 77 -0.64 5.90 19.06
N CYS A 78 -1.17 6.34 17.92
CA CYS A 78 -2.60 6.37 17.66
C CYS A 78 -3.22 4.96 17.59
N LEU A 79 -2.54 4.01 16.93
CA LEU A 79 -3.00 2.62 16.84
C LEU A 79 -3.00 1.93 18.22
N GLN A 80 -2.05 2.27 19.11
CA GLN A 80 -1.99 1.73 20.48
C GLN A 80 -3.03 2.35 21.39
N ASN A 81 -3.22 3.67 21.27
CA ASN A 81 -4.18 4.39 22.07
C ASN A 81 -5.55 4.30 21.39
N CYS A 82 -6.35 3.29 21.71
CA CYS A 82 -7.70 3.04 21.17
C CYS A 82 -8.75 4.14 21.51
N LYS A 83 -8.44 5.41 21.27
CA LYS A 83 -9.34 6.54 21.49
C LYS A 83 -10.51 6.47 20.50
N PRO A 84 -11.74 6.75 20.93
CA PRO A 84 -12.90 6.75 20.03
C PRO A 84 -12.74 7.67 18.82
N SER A 85 -12.05 8.81 18.98
CA SER A 85 -11.79 9.78 17.91
C SER A 85 -10.85 9.25 16.81
N PHE A 86 -10.09 8.19 17.06
CA PHE A 86 -9.19 7.59 16.08
C PHE A 86 -9.89 6.53 15.23
N LYS A 87 -11.01 5.96 15.69
CA LYS A 87 -11.71 4.90 14.98
C LYS A 87 -12.19 5.32 13.58
N PRO A 88 -12.84 6.49 13.39
CA PRO A 88 -13.28 6.92 12.07
C PRO A 88 -12.12 7.04 11.05
N PRO A 89 -11.04 7.81 11.32
CA PRO A 89 -9.96 7.93 10.35
C PRO A 89 -9.16 6.63 10.17
N LEU A 90 -9.09 5.75 11.16
CA LEU A 90 -8.48 4.42 10.97
C LEU A 90 -9.29 3.55 10.01
N LYS A 91 -10.61 3.50 10.19
CA LYS A 91 -11.50 2.74 9.30
C LYS A 91 -11.47 3.28 7.86
N GLU A 92 -11.47 4.60 7.70
CA GLU A 92 -11.33 5.21 6.37
C GLU A 92 -9.96 4.91 5.77
N GLY A 93 -8.90 4.96 6.58
CA GLY A 93 -7.56 4.55 6.16
C GLY A 93 -7.50 3.09 5.70
N GLU A 94 -8.13 2.18 6.41
CA GLU A 94 -8.21 0.76 6.04
C GLU A 94 -8.93 0.59 4.70
N ALA A 95 -10.05 1.29 4.50
CA ALA A 95 -10.79 1.23 3.24
C ALA A 95 -9.96 1.73 2.06
N VAL A 96 -9.25 2.86 2.22
CA VAL A 96 -8.41 3.38 1.12
C VAL A 96 -7.16 2.50 0.90
N LEU A 97 -6.65 1.84 1.94
CA LEU A 97 -5.55 0.88 1.77
C LEU A 97 -6.03 -0.33 0.96
N GLU A 98 -7.25 -0.82 1.21
CA GLU A 98 -7.82 -1.93 0.44
C GLU A 98 -8.05 -1.56 -1.03
N GLU A 99 -8.58 -0.36 -1.30
CA GLU A 99 -8.73 0.17 -2.67
C GLU A 99 -7.38 0.19 -3.42
N ILE A 100 -6.31 0.68 -2.78
CA ILE A 100 -4.97 0.70 -3.37
C ILE A 100 -4.48 -0.72 -3.70
N LYS A 101 -4.76 -1.70 -2.82
CA LYS A 101 -4.37 -3.10 -3.04
C LYS A 101 -5.11 -3.70 -4.24
N GLU A 102 -6.41 -3.45 -4.34
CA GLU A 102 -7.24 -3.93 -5.46
C GLU A 102 -6.78 -3.33 -6.79
N GLU A 103 -6.49 -2.02 -6.83
CA GLU A 103 -5.95 -1.33 -8.02
C GLU A 103 -4.62 -1.95 -8.48
N ARG A 104 -3.71 -2.21 -7.53
CA ARG A 104 -2.40 -2.79 -7.82
C ARG A 104 -2.49 -4.24 -8.28
N SER A 105 -3.41 -5.01 -7.70
CA SER A 105 -3.69 -6.39 -8.11
C SER A 105 -4.28 -6.46 -9.53
N CYS A 106 -5.27 -5.62 -9.86
CA CYS A 106 -5.85 -5.56 -11.20
C CYS A 106 -4.83 -5.12 -12.26
N ALA A 107 -3.98 -4.13 -11.93
CA ALA A 107 -2.93 -3.67 -12.82
C ALA A 107 -1.86 -4.74 -13.11
N ALA A 108 -1.64 -5.69 -12.19
CA ALA A 108 -0.75 -6.82 -12.41
C ALA A 108 -1.35 -7.84 -13.38
N SER A 109 -2.65 -8.17 -13.24
CA SER A 109 -3.35 -9.13 -14.12
C SER A 109 -3.46 -8.66 -15.58
N ALA A 110 -3.66 -7.35 -15.79
CA ALA A 110 -3.76 -6.77 -17.15
C ALA A 110 -2.46 -6.86 -17.97
N ARG A 111 -1.30 -7.08 -17.33
CA ARG A 111 0.00 -7.21 -18.02
C ARG A 111 0.36 -8.65 -18.38
N THR A 112 -0.31 -9.64 -17.81
CA THR A 112 -0.08 -11.07 -18.08
C THR A 112 -1.08 -11.67 -19.08
N GLY A 113 -2.03 -10.88 -19.59
CA GLY A 113 -3.08 -11.32 -20.51
C GLY A 113 -2.94 -10.76 -21.93
N SER A 114 -1.76 -10.86 -22.55
CA SER A 114 -1.60 -10.52 -23.97
C SER A 114 -0.62 -11.48 -24.66
N ALA A 115 -1.08 -12.07 -25.78
CA ALA A 115 -0.58 -13.21 -26.59
C ALA A 115 -1.03 -14.59 -26.06
N ASN A 116 -1.87 -15.41 -26.70
CA ASN A 116 -2.47 -15.50 -28.05
C ASN A 116 -3.96 -15.88 -27.85
N GLU A 117 -4.94 -15.28 -28.53
CA GLU A 117 -5.34 -15.40 -29.96
C GLU A 117 -5.63 -16.84 -30.41
N SER A 118 -6.91 -17.01 -30.78
CA SER A 118 -7.61 -18.19 -31.26
C SER A 118 -7.02 -18.76 -32.54
N GLU A 119 -6.92 -20.09 -32.64
CA GLU A 119 -6.96 -20.78 -33.92
C GLU A 119 -8.07 -21.84 -33.87
N GLU A 120 -9.12 -21.53 -34.60
CA GLU A 120 -10.17 -22.42 -35.06
C GLU A 120 -9.57 -23.24 -36.21
N GLU A 121 -9.48 -24.56 -36.11
CA GLU A 121 -9.39 -25.41 -37.29
C GLU A 121 -10.41 -26.55 -37.17
N GLU A 122 -11.48 -26.39 -37.95
CA GLU A 122 -12.35 -27.46 -38.42
C GLU A 122 -11.51 -28.49 -39.18
N LEU A 123 -11.55 -29.75 -38.76
CA LEU A 123 -11.10 -30.87 -39.60
C LEU A 123 -12.32 -31.59 -40.17
N SER A 124 -12.88 -31.04 -41.26
CA SER A 124 -13.73 -31.76 -42.21
C SER A 124 -12.85 -32.21 -43.38
N GLY A 125 -12.91 -33.48 -43.77
CA GLY A 125 -12.18 -33.98 -44.94
C GLY A 125 -12.10 -35.50 -45.03
N GLU A 126 -13.18 -36.08 -45.50
CA GLU A 126 -13.37 -37.45 -45.97
C GLU A 126 -12.43 -37.92 -47.12
N GLU A 127 -12.15 -39.24 -47.08
CA GLU A 127 -11.95 -40.23 -48.16
C GLU A 127 -10.92 -40.11 -49.32
N LEU A 128 -10.56 -41.33 -49.80
CA LEU A 128 -9.85 -41.77 -51.02
C LEU A 128 -8.30 -41.71 -50.95
N GLU A 129 -7.53 -42.72 -51.38
CA GLU A 129 -7.61 -43.77 -52.41
C GLU A 129 -6.57 -44.85 -52.00
N SER A 130 -6.47 -46.10 -52.46
CA SER A 130 -6.81 -46.78 -53.72
C SER A 130 -6.58 -48.29 -53.56
#